data_AF-A0A7Z6UY38-F1
#
_entry.id   AF-A0A7Z6UY38-F1
#
_cell.length_a   1.000
_cell.length_b   1.000
_cell.length_c   1.000
_cell.angle_alpha   90.00
_cell.angle_beta   90.00
_cell.angle_gamma   90.00
#
_symmetry.space_group_name_H-M   'P 1'
#
loop_
_entity.id
_entity.type
_entity.pdbx_description
1 polymer ?
#
loop_
_entity_poly.entity_id
_entity_poly.type
_entity_poly.pdbx_seq_one_letter_code
_entity_poly.pdbx_strand_id
1 'polypeptide(L)'
;FHIGSQLLDLEPIIEASQKVAKIAKSLIALGIDLRFFDVGGGIGVSYENEETIKLYDYAQGILNALQGLDLTIICEPGRSIVAESGELIMQVLYEKKAQNKRFVIVDAGMNDFLRPSLYHAKHAIRVITPCRGREISPCDVVGPVCESSDTFLKDANLPELEPGDKLAIEKVGAYGSSMASQYNSRPKLLELALEDHKIRVIRKREALEDLWRLEEEGLKGV
;
A
#
# COMPACT_ATOMS: atom_id res chain seq x y z
N PHE A 1 -19.49 11.24 -1.94
CA PHE A 1 -18.54 12.17 -1.30
C PHE A 1 -17.31 11.37 -0.89
N HIS A 2 -16.16 12.01 -0.66
CA HIS A 2 -14.97 11.32 -0.17
C HIS A 2 -14.14 12.27 0.71
N ILE A 3 -13.90 11.90 1.97
CA ILE A 3 -13.28 12.81 2.96
C ILE A 3 -11.80 12.53 3.22
N GLY A 4 -11.29 11.37 2.78
CA GLY A 4 -9.90 10.99 3.00
C GLY A 4 -9.64 9.49 2.87
N SER A 5 -8.39 9.09 3.10
CA SER A 5 -7.92 7.71 3.04
C SER A 5 -7.20 7.33 4.33
N GLN A 6 -7.17 6.03 4.65
CA GLN A 6 -6.54 5.50 5.87
C GLN A 6 -7.22 6.04 7.14
N LEU A 7 -8.55 6.12 7.11
CA LEU A 7 -9.35 6.52 8.26
C LEU A 7 -9.52 5.33 9.21
N LEU A 8 -9.11 5.52 10.46
CA LEU A 8 -9.31 4.57 11.55
C LEU A 8 -10.47 4.97 12.46
N ASP A 9 -10.90 6.23 12.40
CA ASP A 9 -12.07 6.75 13.11
C ASP A 9 -13.28 6.81 12.17
N LEU A 10 -14.40 6.26 12.65
CA LEU A 10 -15.67 6.20 11.93
C LEU A 10 -16.47 7.51 12.07
N GLU A 11 -16.31 8.27 13.16
CA GLU A 11 -17.14 9.46 13.42
C GLU A 11 -17.13 10.48 12.27
N PRO A 12 -15.97 10.84 11.67
CA PRO A 12 -15.94 11.80 10.56
C PRO A 12 -16.71 11.33 9.32
N ILE A 13 -16.74 10.01 9.07
CA ILE A 13 -17.48 9.42 7.94
C ILE A 13 -18.99 9.56 8.20
N ILE A 14 -19.43 9.33 9.43
CA ILE A 14 -20.85 9.45 9.80
C ILE A 14 -21.29 10.91 9.77
N GLU A 15 -20.46 11.83 10.27
CA GLU A 15 -20.74 13.27 10.20
C GLU A 15 -20.90 13.73 8.74
N ALA A 16 -19.98 13.31 7.86
CA ALA A 16 -20.06 13.61 6.43
C ALA A 16 -21.34 13.03 5.80
N SER A 17 -21.67 11.78 6.13
CA SER A 17 -22.89 11.10 5.67
C SER A 17 -24.15 11.89 6.05
N GLN A 18 -24.24 12.35 7.29
CA GLN A 18 -25.38 13.14 7.78
C GLN A 18 -25.52 14.48 7.04
N LYS A 19 -24.40 15.20 6.83
CA LYS A 19 -24.42 16.48 6.11
C LYS A 19 -24.86 16.29 4.66
N VAL A 20 -24.32 15.29 3.97
CA VAL A 20 -24.65 15.02 2.56
C VAL A 20 -26.06 14.47 2.42
N ALA A 21 -26.55 13.65 3.36
CA ALA A 21 -27.94 13.19 3.39
C ALA A 21 -28.94 14.35 3.54
N LYS A 22 -28.62 15.35 4.38
CA LYS A 22 -29.43 16.57 4.51
C LYS A 22 -29.53 17.34 3.19
N ILE A 23 -28.42 17.47 2.47
CA ILE A 23 -28.38 18.11 1.15
C ILE A 23 -29.16 17.29 0.12
N ALA A 24 -28.99 15.96 0.09
CA ALA A 24 -29.71 15.05 -0.80
C ALA A 24 -31.24 15.18 -0.64
N LYS A 25 -31.71 15.23 0.61
CA LYS A 25 -33.14 15.43 0.91
C LYS A 25 -33.68 16.76 0.37
N SER A 26 -32.87 17.82 0.45
CA SER A 26 -33.20 19.13 -0.14
C SER A 26 -33.24 19.08 -1.66
N LEU A 27 -32.32 18.37 -2.31
CA LEU A 27 -32.27 18.23 -3.77
C LEU A 27 -33.50 17.48 -4.29
N ILE A 28 -33.91 16.40 -3.61
CA ILE A 28 -35.12 15.64 -3.95
C ILE A 28 -36.37 16.53 -3.82
N ALA A 29 -36.47 17.33 -2.76
CA ALA A 29 -37.59 18.27 -2.58
C ALA A 29 -37.67 19.36 -3.67
N LEU A 30 -36.55 19.64 -4.36
CA LEU A 30 -36.48 20.55 -5.50
C LEU A 30 -36.77 19.85 -6.85
N GLY A 31 -37.15 18.58 -6.84
CA GLY A 31 -37.51 17.82 -8.04
C GLY A 31 -36.32 17.12 -8.73
N ILE A 32 -35.15 17.04 -8.09
CA ILE A 32 -34.00 16.31 -8.62
C ILE A 32 -34.16 14.81 -8.30
N ASP A 33 -34.24 13.98 -9.35
CA ASP A 33 -34.39 12.52 -9.23
C ASP A 33 -33.06 11.84 -8.87
N LEU A 34 -32.66 11.93 -7.60
CA LEU A 34 -31.48 11.23 -7.10
C LEU A 34 -31.75 9.72 -7.03
N ARG A 35 -30.78 8.92 -7.51
CA ARG A 35 -30.82 7.45 -7.45
C ARG A 35 -29.69 6.84 -6.63
N PHE A 36 -28.62 7.60 -6.43
CA PHE A 36 -27.39 7.12 -5.81
C PHE A 36 -26.97 7.99 -4.64
N PHE A 37 -26.41 7.35 -3.62
CA PHE A 37 -25.74 8.00 -2.52
C PHE A 37 -24.35 7.39 -2.35
N ASP A 38 -23.36 8.09 -2.87
CA ASP A 38 -21.97 7.64 -2.84
C ASP A 38 -21.27 8.14 -1.58
N VAL A 39 -20.72 7.21 -0.79
CA VAL A 39 -19.96 7.48 0.45
C VAL A 39 -18.44 7.40 0.23
N GLY A 40 -18.00 7.13 -1.00
CA GLY A 40 -16.62 6.99 -1.39
C GLY A 40 -15.93 5.79 -0.73
N GLY A 41 -14.60 5.85 -0.70
CA GLY A 41 -13.77 4.92 0.06
C GLY A 41 -13.31 5.51 1.41
N GLY A 42 -12.17 5.03 1.89
CA GLY A 42 -11.41 5.69 2.96
C GLY A 42 -11.10 4.82 4.17
N ILE A 43 -11.84 3.72 4.37
CA ILE A 43 -11.59 2.74 5.44
C ILE A 43 -10.12 2.32 5.44
N GLY A 44 -9.44 2.53 6.57
CA GLY A 44 -8.05 2.16 6.77
C GLY A 44 -7.86 0.67 7.02
N VAL A 45 -6.60 0.25 6.96
CA VAL A 45 -6.16 -1.09 7.37
C VAL A 45 -5.18 -0.96 8.53
N SER A 46 -5.02 -2.04 9.29
CA SER A 46 -4.06 -2.11 10.40
C SER A 46 -2.65 -2.30 9.84
N TYR A 47 -1.80 -1.26 9.89
CA TYR A 47 -0.40 -1.33 9.45
C TYR A 47 0.55 -1.58 10.61
N GLU A 48 0.23 -1.02 11.78
CA GLU A 48 1.01 -1.07 13.02
C GLU A 48 0.21 -1.74 14.17
N ASN A 49 -0.76 -2.60 13.84
CA ASN A 49 -1.68 -3.27 14.78
C ASN A 49 -2.72 -2.33 15.43
N GLU A 50 -3.13 -1.28 14.72
CA GLU A 50 -4.23 -0.42 15.13
C GLU A 50 -5.60 -1.12 14.99
N GLU A 51 -6.58 -0.68 15.77
CA GLU A 51 -7.98 -1.08 15.57
C GLU A 51 -8.53 -0.52 14.25
N THR A 52 -9.27 -1.35 13.51
CA THR A 52 -9.88 -0.97 12.23
C THR A 52 -11.38 -0.79 12.37
N ILE A 53 -11.94 0.13 11.60
CA ILE A 53 -13.39 0.30 11.46
C ILE A 53 -14.03 -1.03 11.01
N LYS A 54 -15.00 -1.53 11.78
CA LYS A 54 -15.75 -2.72 11.41
C LYS A 54 -16.78 -2.38 10.34
N LEU A 55 -16.89 -3.22 9.31
CA LEU A 55 -17.86 -3.01 8.22
C LEU A 55 -19.31 -2.98 8.72
N TYR A 56 -19.63 -3.73 9.78
CA TYR A 56 -20.95 -3.67 10.40
C TYR A 56 -21.27 -2.27 10.93
N ASP A 57 -20.37 -1.69 11.72
CA ASP A 57 -20.55 -0.36 12.32
C ASP A 57 -20.58 0.73 11.23
N TYR A 58 -19.74 0.61 10.20
CA TYR A 58 -19.73 1.48 9.02
C TYR A 58 -21.07 1.45 8.28
N ALA A 59 -21.57 0.26 7.94
CA ALA A 59 -22.84 0.11 7.24
C ALA A 59 -24.01 0.60 8.10
N GLN A 60 -24.05 0.25 9.38
CA GLN A 60 -25.10 0.68 10.30
C GLN A 60 -25.14 2.20 10.44
N GLY A 61 -23.98 2.84 10.60
CA GLY A 61 -23.89 4.30 10.71
C GLY A 61 -24.38 5.01 9.45
N ILE A 62 -24.02 4.51 8.27
CA ILE A 62 -24.47 5.08 6.98
C ILE A 62 -25.98 4.90 6.80
N LEU A 63 -26.53 3.72 7.08
CA LEU A 63 -27.97 3.47 6.98
C LEU A 63 -28.77 4.37 7.91
N ASN A 64 -28.29 4.59 9.14
CA ASN A 64 -28.90 5.53 10.08
C ASN A 64 -28.84 6.98 9.56
N ALA A 65 -27.72 7.40 8.97
CA ALA A 65 -27.58 8.73 8.38
C ALA A 65 -28.51 8.96 7.18
N LEU A 66 -28.88 7.88 6.47
CA LEU A 66 -29.74 7.88 5.28
C LEU A 66 -31.23 7.67 5.58
N GLN A 67 -31.66 7.76 6.83
CA GLN A 67 -33.05 7.51 7.20
C GLN A 67 -34.04 8.37 6.38
N GLY A 68 -34.92 7.67 5.66
CA GLY A 68 -35.95 8.29 4.80
C GLY A 68 -35.46 8.70 3.40
N LEU A 69 -34.28 8.23 2.98
CA LEU A 69 -33.79 8.34 1.60
C LEU A 69 -33.73 6.94 0.98
N ASP A 70 -34.58 6.68 -0.01
CA ASP A 70 -34.56 5.45 -0.81
C ASP A 70 -33.57 5.62 -1.98
N LEU A 71 -32.28 5.47 -1.68
CA LEU A 71 -31.18 5.64 -2.63
C LEU A 71 -30.29 4.40 -2.63
N THR A 72 -29.73 4.07 -3.79
CA THR A 72 -28.71 3.03 -3.90
C THR A 72 -27.40 3.55 -3.31
N ILE A 73 -26.88 2.88 -2.30
CA ILE A 73 -25.58 3.24 -1.70
C ILE A 73 -24.46 2.76 -2.62
N ILE A 74 -23.48 3.64 -2.87
CA ILE A 74 -22.23 3.30 -3.56
C ILE A 74 -21.07 3.47 -2.57
N CYS A 75 -20.18 2.49 -2.55
CA CYS A 75 -18.91 2.53 -1.83
C CYS A 75 -17.76 2.38 -2.83
N GLU A 76 -16.65 3.08 -2.60
CA GLU A 76 -15.46 3.04 -3.47
C GLU A 76 -14.23 2.49 -2.70
N PRO A 77 -14.28 1.26 -2.15
CA PRO A 77 -13.19 0.73 -1.33
C PRO A 77 -11.97 0.37 -2.19
N GLY A 78 -10.81 0.96 -1.87
CA GLY A 78 -9.53 0.62 -2.49
C GLY A 78 -8.62 -0.13 -1.53
N ARG A 79 -8.01 0.62 -0.59
CA ARG A 79 -7.02 0.10 0.37
C ARG A 79 -7.49 -1.14 1.12
N SER A 80 -8.70 -1.08 1.67
CA SER A 80 -9.30 -2.17 2.46
C SER A 80 -9.56 -3.45 1.67
N ILE A 81 -9.55 -3.41 0.33
CA ILE A 81 -9.74 -4.59 -0.51
C ILE A 81 -8.41 -5.29 -0.78
N VAL A 82 -7.38 -4.54 -1.18
CA VAL A 82 -6.17 -5.14 -1.75
C VAL A 82 -4.93 -5.01 -0.89
N ALA A 83 -4.89 -4.15 0.14
CA ALA A 83 -3.68 -3.91 0.90
C ALA A 83 -3.08 -5.21 1.46
N GLU A 84 -3.86 -5.97 2.21
CA GLU A 84 -3.42 -7.20 2.87
C GLU A 84 -3.08 -8.33 1.89
N SER A 85 -3.73 -8.37 0.72
CA SER A 85 -3.48 -9.42 -0.28
C SER A 85 -2.10 -9.36 -0.94
N GLY A 86 -1.41 -8.22 -0.84
CA GLY A 86 -0.11 -8.01 -1.45
C GLY A 86 1.03 -8.00 -0.43
N GLU A 87 2.07 -8.78 -0.70
CA GLU A 87 3.37 -8.75 -0.01
C GLU A 87 4.48 -8.42 -1.02
N LEU A 88 5.47 -7.62 -0.62
CA LEU A 88 6.67 -7.36 -1.43
C LEU A 88 7.78 -8.29 -0.95
N ILE A 89 8.10 -9.28 -1.76
CA ILE A 89 9.17 -10.23 -1.48
C ILE A 89 10.50 -9.66 -1.98
N MET A 90 11.48 -9.59 -1.08
CA MET A 90 12.80 -9.04 -1.33
C MET A 90 13.90 -9.97 -0.82
N GLN A 91 15.07 -9.88 -1.44
CA GLN A 91 16.27 -10.61 -1.06
C GLN A 91 17.26 -9.68 -0.35
N VAL A 92 17.88 -10.17 0.71
CA VAL A 92 19.03 -9.52 1.34
C VAL A 92 20.24 -9.62 0.41
N LEU A 93 20.85 -8.47 0.12
CA LEU A 93 22.08 -8.37 -0.66
C LEU A 93 23.29 -8.34 0.27
N TYR A 94 23.25 -7.50 1.30
CA TYR A 94 24.36 -7.29 2.22
C TYR A 94 23.85 -6.88 3.61
N GLU A 95 24.60 -7.24 4.64
CA GLU A 95 24.53 -6.57 5.93
C GLU A 95 25.75 -5.65 6.10
N LYS A 96 25.50 -4.44 6.61
CA LYS A 96 26.53 -3.45 6.90
C LYS A 96 26.38 -2.94 8.33
N LYS A 97 27.47 -2.94 9.08
CA LYS A 97 27.56 -2.26 10.38
C LYS A 97 28.37 -0.97 10.18
N ALA A 98 27.75 0.18 10.44
CA ALA A 98 28.39 1.48 10.30
C ALA A 98 27.86 2.47 11.34
N GLN A 99 28.74 3.28 11.93
CA GLN A 99 28.36 4.32 12.92
C GLN A 99 27.47 3.78 14.05
N ASN A 100 27.76 2.57 14.55
CA ASN A 100 26.96 1.86 15.55
C ASN A 100 25.53 1.49 15.14
N LYS A 101 25.18 1.60 13.85
CA LYS A 101 23.93 1.09 13.29
C LYS A 101 24.17 -0.11 12.38
N ARG A 102 23.21 -1.05 12.40
CA ARG A 102 23.13 -2.18 11.47
C ARG A 102 22.18 -1.82 10.33
N PHE A 103 22.60 -2.09 9.11
CA PHE A 103 21.82 -1.88 7.89
C PHE A 103 21.65 -3.21 7.17
N VAL A 104 20.40 -3.57 6.89
CA VAL A 104 20.04 -4.73 6.07
C VAL A 104 19.69 -4.19 4.70
N ILE A 105 20.59 -4.40 3.73
CA ILE A 105 20.45 -3.88 2.37
C ILE A 105 19.74 -4.93 1.52
N VAL A 106 18.58 -4.58 0.97
CA VAL A 106 17.73 -5.48 0.16
C VAL A 106 17.72 -5.09 -1.32
N ASP A 107 17.19 -5.96 -2.16
CA ASP A 107 17.10 -5.77 -3.62
C ASP A 107 15.84 -5.03 -4.09
N ALA A 108 14.94 -4.64 -3.18
CA ALA A 108 13.84 -3.72 -3.47
C ALA A 108 14.18 -2.31 -2.98
N GLY A 109 13.62 -1.28 -3.61
CA GLY A 109 13.84 0.12 -3.22
C GLY A 109 12.57 0.97 -3.27
N MET A 110 12.71 2.26 -2.97
CA MET A 110 11.63 3.25 -2.95
C MET A 110 10.93 3.41 -4.31
N ASN A 111 11.65 3.12 -5.41
CA ASN A 111 11.05 3.09 -6.75
C ASN A 111 10.05 1.93 -6.89
N ASP A 112 10.21 0.85 -6.12
CA ASP A 112 9.29 -0.30 -6.11
C ASP A 112 8.14 -0.09 -5.11
N PHE A 113 8.46 0.56 -3.97
CA PHE A 113 7.50 0.83 -2.91
C PHE A 113 7.74 2.18 -2.23
N LEU A 114 6.98 3.18 -2.67
CA LEU A 114 7.23 4.59 -2.34
C LEU A 114 6.64 5.04 -0.98
N ARG A 115 5.73 4.26 -0.38
CA ARG A 115 4.95 4.70 0.78
C ARG A 115 5.79 5.10 2.00
N PRO A 116 6.87 4.37 2.39
CA PRO A 116 7.68 4.75 3.55
C PRO A 116 8.37 6.10 3.33
N SER A 117 8.92 6.34 2.14
CA SER A 117 9.61 7.59 1.81
C SER A 117 8.64 8.77 1.68
N LEU A 118 7.46 8.55 1.08
CA LEU A 118 6.51 9.63 0.79
C LEU A 118 5.60 9.98 1.97
N TYR A 119 5.15 8.98 2.74
CA TYR A 119 4.15 9.15 3.79
C TYR A 119 4.68 8.86 5.19
N HIS A 120 5.96 8.49 5.34
CA HIS A 120 6.50 7.94 6.59
C HIS A 120 5.71 6.70 7.07
N ALA A 121 5.04 6.00 6.15
CA ALA A 121 4.24 4.84 6.45
C ALA A 121 5.13 3.65 6.83
N LYS A 122 4.84 3.00 7.95
CA LYS A 122 5.52 1.79 8.36
C LYS A 122 4.73 0.56 7.94
N HIS A 123 5.44 -0.44 7.48
CA HIS A 123 4.89 -1.74 7.13
C HIS A 123 5.67 -2.80 7.90
N ALA A 124 4.98 -3.82 8.38
CA ALA A 124 5.62 -4.96 9.00
C ALA A 124 6.58 -5.63 8.00
N ILE A 125 7.76 -6.03 8.50
CA ILE A 125 8.75 -6.78 7.73
C ILE A 125 8.90 -8.14 8.39
N ARG A 126 8.63 -9.20 7.62
CA ARG A 126 8.69 -10.59 8.07
C ARG A 126 9.83 -11.32 7.36
N VAL A 127 10.60 -12.09 8.14
CA VAL A 127 11.62 -12.99 7.57
C VAL A 127 10.94 -14.26 7.05
N ILE A 128 11.18 -14.60 5.78
CA ILE A 128 10.64 -15.80 5.12
C ILE A 128 11.63 -16.96 5.29
N THR A 129 12.92 -16.68 5.17
CA THR A 129 13.96 -17.70 5.28
C THR A 129 14.12 -18.14 6.75
N PRO A 130 14.19 -19.45 7.05
CA PRO A 130 14.36 -19.90 8.43
C PRO A 130 15.72 -19.47 9.03
N CYS A 131 15.69 -18.62 10.05
CA CYS A 131 16.88 -18.07 10.72
C CYS A 131 16.99 -18.49 12.19
N ARG A 132 16.66 -19.75 12.52
CA ARG A 132 16.61 -20.22 13.93
C ARG A 132 17.96 -20.05 14.63
N GLY A 133 17.93 -19.46 15.83
CA GLY A 133 19.11 -19.29 16.68
C GLY A 133 20.02 -18.11 16.34
N ARG A 134 19.67 -17.31 15.32
CA ARG A 134 20.41 -16.08 14.98
C ARG A 134 20.02 -14.94 15.93
N GLU A 135 21.00 -14.12 16.30
CA GLU A 135 20.81 -13.01 17.23
C GLU A 135 19.87 -11.94 16.65
N ILE A 136 18.89 -11.51 17.44
CA ILE A 136 17.98 -10.41 17.06
C ILE A 136 18.58 -9.10 17.57
N SER A 137 18.71 -8.13 16.69
CA SER A 137 19.23 -6.79 17.02
C SER A 137 18.52 -5.70 16.20
N PRO A 138 18.57 -4.43 16.63
CA PRO A 138 18.00 -3.33 15.83
C PRO A 138 18.76 -3.12 14.51
N CYS A 139 18.05 -2.82 13.43
CA CYS A 139 18.60 -2.47 12.14
C CYS A 139 17.67 -1.57 11.31
N ASP A 140 18.26 -0.81 10.39
CA ASP A 140 17.53 -0.11 9.34
C ASP A 140 17.46 -1.02 8.10
N VAL A 141 16.26 -1.31 7.60
CA VAL A 141 16.06 -2.07 6.34
C VAL A 141 16.00 -1.08 5.19
N VAL A 142 16.99 -1.13 4.28
CA VAL A 142 17.24 -0.12 3.26
C VAL A 142 17.33 -0.73 1.86
N GLY A 143 16.93 0.02 0.85
CA GLY A 143 17.05 -0.38 -0.55
C GLY A 143 18.38 0.03 -1.21
N PRO A 144 18.52 -0.21 -2.52
CA PRO A 144 19.75 0.06 -3.28
C PRO A 144 19.78 1.46 -3.94
N VAL A 145 18.74 2.27 -3.79
CA VAL A 145 18.63 3.60 -4.41
C VAL A 145 19.54 4.60 -3.69
N CYS A 146 20.08 5.57 -4.42
CA CYS A 146 21.09 6.51 -3.94
C CYS A 146 20.57 7.61 -3.00
N GLU A 147 19.41 7.42 -2.37
CA GLU A 147 18.79 8.40 -1.49
C GLU A 147 18.63 7.88 -0.07
N SER A 148 18.86 8.74 0.92
CA SER A 148 18.60 8.42 2.34
C SER A 148 17.13 8.13 2.64
N SER A 149 16.22 8.55 1.75
CA SER A 149 14.79 8.27 1.81
C SER A 149 14.47 6.81 1.46
N ASP A 150 15.42 6.06 0.87
CA ASP A 150 15.29 4.64 0.51
C ASP A 150 15.50 3.72 1.72
N THR A 151 14.73 3.96 2.77
CA THR A 151 14.67 3.15 3.99
C THR A 151 13.24 2.72 4.23
N PHE A 152 12.99 1.41 4.23
CA PHE A 152 11.65 0.85 4.44
C PHE A 152 11.20 0.90 5.90
N LEU A 153 12.10 0.56 6.82
CA LEU A 153 11.81 0.55 8.25
C LEU A 153 13.09 0.86 9.04
N LYS A 154 13.02 1.88 9.87
CA LYS A 154 14.10 2.25 10.79
C LYS A 154 13.96 1.51 12.10
N ASP A 155 15.10 1.15 12.70
CA ASP A 155 15.22 0.50 14.00
C ASP A 155 14.32 -0.75 14.14
N ALA A 156 14.20 -1.51 13.05
CA ALA A 156 13.51 -2.79 13.01
C ALA A 156 14.27 -3.85 13.82
N ASN A 157 13.57 -4.73 14.51
CA ASN A 157 14.20 -5.84 15.23
C ASN A 157 14.13 -7.11 14.39
N LEU A 158 15.25 -7.46 13.75
CA LEU A 158 15.37 -8.65 12.90
C LEU A 158 16.53 -9.54 13.38
N PRO A 159 16.49 -10.86 13.11
CA PRO A 159 17.67 -11.70 13.28
C PRO A 159 18.83 -11.21 12.40
N GLU A 160 20.05 -11.73 12.63
CA GLU A 160 21.15 -11.61 11.67
C GLU A 160 20.78 -12.28 10.34
N LEU A 161 21.03 -11.59 9.24
CA LEU A 161 20.67 -12.02 7.89
C LEU A 161 21.92 -12.09 7.01
N GLU A 162 21.89 -13.01 6.06
CA GLU A 162 22.98 -13.28 5.13
C GLU A 162 22.54 -12.97 3.69
N PRO A 163 23.48 -12.69 2.78
CA PRO A 163 23.17 -12.56 1.36
C PRO A 163 22.36 -13.77 0.85
N GLY A 164 21.19 -13.52 0.27
CA GLY A 164 20.28 -14.55 -0.22
C GLY A 164 19.04 -14.80 0.65
N ASP A 165 19.06 -14.42 1.93
CA ASP A 165 17.88 -14.52 2.79
C ASP A 165 16.71 -13.70 2.24
N LYS A 166 15.49 -14.19 2.45
CA LYS A 166 14.25 -13.60 1.92
C LYS A 166 13.43 -12.94 3.00
N LEU A 167 12.95 -11.73 2.71
CA LEU A 167 12.05 -10.93 3.54
C LEU A 167 10.76 -10.63 2.76
N ALA A 168 9.68 -10.38 3.49
CA ALA A 168 8.42 -9.84 2.98
C ALA A 168 8.11 -8.52 3.66
N ILE A 169 7.79 -7.47 2.90
CA ILE A 169 7.07 -6.31 3.41
C ILE A 169 5.57 -6.59 3.27
N GLU A 170 4.84 -6.51 4.38
CA GLU A 170 3.43 -6.87 4.43
C GLU A 170 2.51 -5.72 4.02
N LYS A 171 1.28 -6.06 3.61
CA LYS A 171 0.18 -5.12 3.32
C LYS A 171 0.50 -4.07 2.25
N VAL A 172 1.25 -4.43 1.21
CA VAL A 172 1.71 -3.52 0.14
C VAL A 172 0.82 -3.54 -1.10
N GLY A 173 -0.25 -4.36 -1.13
CA GLY A 173 -1.09 -4.51 -2.33
C GLY A 173 -1.85 -3.25 -2.74
N ALA A 174 -2.03 -2.30 -1.81
CA ALA A 174 -2.64 -1.00 -2.08
C ALA A 174 -1.58 0.10 -2.12
N TYR A 175 -1.56 0.88 -3.20
CA TYR A 175 -0.61 1.98 -3.38
C TYR A 175 0.85 1.54 -3.28
N GLY A 176 1.12 0.28 -3.65
CA GLY A 176 2.46 -0.26 -3.82
C GLY A 176 2.91 -0.10 -5.26
N SER A 177 2.80 -1.16 -6.06
CA SER A 177 3.25 -1.17 -7.45
C SER A 177 2.53 -0.14 -8.36
N SER A 178 1.33 0.31 -7.97
CA SER A 178 0.61 1.38 -8.66
C SER A 178 1.31 2.73 -8.58
N MET A 179 2.19 2.93 -7.60
CA MET A 179 3.03 4.13 -7.44
C MET A 179 4.50 3.86 -7.78
N ALA A 180 4.83 2.67 -8.28
CA ALA A 180 6.20 2.31 -8.61
C ALA A 180 6.70 3.05 -9.85
N SER A 181 7.99 3.41 -9.83
CA SER A 181 8.71 4.12 -10.88
C SER A 181 9.92 3.32 -11.35
N GLN A 182 10.53 3.82 -12.44
CA GLN A 182 11.79 3.29 -12.99
C GLN A 182 12.99 4.14 -12.54
N TYR A 183 12.88 4.85 -11.41
CA TYR A 183 13.97 5.65 -10.86
C TYR A 183 15.22 4.79 -10.64
N ASN A 184 16.40 5.37 -10.86
CA ASN A 184 17.68 4.67 -10.99
C ASN A 184 17.72 3.61 -12.12
N SER A 185 16.91 3.78 -13.16
CA SER A 185 16.82 2.87 -14.31
C SER A 185 16.57 1.42 -13.89
N ARG A 186 15.63 1.24 -12.95
CA ARG A 186 15.26 -0.08 -12.41
C ARG A 186 13.97 -0.56 -13.08
N PRO A 187 13.97 -1.67 -13.81
CA PRO A 187 12.76 -2.20 -14.43
C PRO A 187 11.70 -2.56 -13.38
N LYS A 188 10.42 -2.28 -13.67
CA LYS A 188 9.33 -2.60 -12.73
C LYS A 188 9.26 -4.10 -12.44
N LEU A 189 8.90 -4.40 -11.20
CA LEU A 189 8.90 -5.75 -10.66
C LEU A 189 7.90 -6.70 -11.35
N LEU A 190 8.22 -7.99 -11.27
CA LEU A 190 7.30 -9.10 -11.51
C LEU A 190 6.16 -9.07 -10.48
N GLU A 191 4.92 -9.35 -10.91
CA GLU A 191 3.80 -9.60 -9.99
C GLU A 191 3.28 -11.03 -10.19
N LEU A 192 3.09 -11.72 -9.07
CA LEU A 192 2.56 -13.08 -9.00
C LEU A 192 1.25 -13.08 -8.20
N ALA A 193 0.29 -13.90 -8.62
CA ALA A 193 -0.89 -14.22 -7.84
C ALA A 193 -0.82 -15.66 -7.36
N LEU A 194 -1.39 -15.90 -6.17
CA LEU A 194 -1.59 -17.22 -5.59
C LEU A 194 -3.10 -17.49 -5.53
N GLU A 195 -3.56 -18.50 -6.27
CA GLU A 195 -4.96 -18.94 -6.32
C GLU A 195 -4.99 -20.45 -6.10
N ASP A 196 -5.70 -20.94 -5.08
CA ASP A 196 -5.78 -22.36 -4.73
C ASP A 196 -4.41 -23.08 -4.70
N HIS A 197 -3.43 -22.46 -4.03
CA HIS A 197 -2.03 -22.90 -3.94
C HIS A 197 -1.26 -22.95 -5.28
N LYS A 198 -1.82 -22.41 -6.36
CA LYS A 198 -1.15 -22.28 -7.66
C LYS A 198 -0.63 -20.86 -7.85
N ILE A 199 0.62 -20.76 -8.27
CA ILE A 199 1.26 -19.49 -8.60
C ILE A 199 1.11 -19.23 -10.09
N ARG A 200 0.66 -18.02 -10.45
CA ARG A 200 0.65 -17.53 -11.84
C ARG A 200 1.22 -16.12 -11.93
N VAL A 201 1.83 -15.81 -13.06
CA VAL A 201 2.29 -14.44 -13.37
C VAL A 201 1.07 -13.59 -13.74
N ILE A 202 0.92 -12.45 -13.07
CA ILE A 202 -0.14 -11.46 -13.37
C ILE A 202 0.43 -10.19 -14.01
N ARG A 203 1.72 -9.93 -13.80
CA ARG A 203 2.49 -8.92 -14.55
C ARG A 203 3.90 -9.43 -14.75
N LYS A 204 4.39 -9.43 -15.99
CA LYS A 204 5.79 -9.77 -16.28
C LYS A 204 6.71 -8.69 -15.73
N ARG A 205 7.93 -9.07 -15.34
CA ARG A 205 9.00 -8.11 -15.07
C ARG A 205 9.31 -7.36 -16.36
N GLU A 206 9.52 -6.05 -16.27
CA GLU A 206 10.03 -5.26 -17.39
C GLU A 206 11.46 -5.70 -17.75
N ALA A 207 11.77 -5.69 -19.03
CA ALA A 207 13.13 -5.85 -19.53
C ALA A 207 13.91 -4.53 -19.36
N LEU A 208 15.23 -4.58 -19.46
CA LEU A 208 16.04 -3.37 -19.33
C LEU A 208 15.79 -2.41 -20.50
N GLU A 209 15.57 -2.97 -21.68
CA GLU A 209 15.31 -2.22 -22.91
C GLU A 209 13.95 -1.52 -22.88
N ASP A 210 13.00 -1.99 -22.06
CA ASP A 210 11.70 -1.33 -21.89
C ASP A 210 11.84 0.09 -21.32
N LEU A 211 12.92 0.35 -20.56
CA LEU A 211 13.16 1.64 -19.90
C LEU A 211 13.30 2.79 -20.90
N TRP A 212 14.07 2.58 -21.97
CA TRP A 212 14.40 3.62 -22.95
C TRP A 212 13.81 3.33 -24.33
N ARG A 213 12.92 2.34 -24.47
CA ARG A 213 12.30 1.97 -25.75
C ARG A 213 11.67 3.18 -26.47
N LEU A 214 11.06 4.09 -25.72
CA LEU A 214 10.43 5.30 -26.27
C LEU A 214 11.42 6.45 -26.52
N GLU A 215 12.69 6.30 -26.16
CA GLU A 215 13.75 7.28 -26.38
C GLU A 215 14.59 6.94 -27.62
N GLU A 216 14.47 5.72 -28.16
CA GLU A 216 15.31 5.24 -29.27
C GLU A 216 15.14 6.01 -30.59
N GLU A 217 13.92 6.41 -30.95
CA GLU A 217 13.65 7.12 -32.22
C GLU A 217 14.27 8.51 -32.20
N GLY A 218 14.17 9.22 -31.07
CA GLY A 218 14.84 10.51 -30.87
C GLY A 218 16.37 10.41 -30.96
N LEU A 219 16.97 9.30 -30.52
CA LEU A 219 18.41 9.05 -30.69
C LEU A 219 18.77 8.82 -32.17
N LYS A 220 17.89 8.12 -32.91
CA LYS A 220 18.05 7.85 -34.36
C LYS A 220 17.75 9.08 -35.23
N GLY A 221 17.18 10.15 -34.67
CA GLY A 221 16.84 11.38 -35.38
C GLY A 221 15.64 11.22 -36.33
N VAL A 222 14.73 10.29 -36.02
CA VAL A 222 13.49 10.03 -36.77
C VAL A 222 12.29 10.61 -36.02
#